data_AF-M8D6H4-F1
#
_entry.id   AF-M8D6H4-F1
#
_cell.length_a   1.000
_cell.length_b   1.000
_cell.length_c   1.000
_cell.angle_alpha   90.00
_cell.angle_beta   90.00
_cell.angle_gamma   90.00
#
_symmetry.space_group_name_H-M   'P 1'
#
loop_
_entity.id
_entity.type
_entity.pdbx_description
1 polymer ?
#
loop_
_entity_poly.entity_id
_entity_poly.type
_entity_poly.pdbx_seq_one_letter_code
_entity_poly.pdbx_strand_id
1 'polypeptide(L)'
;MDKNGLRREWEQRIAAYRASGLTQAKWCERNGVKVHQLKYWLKRIEGSNATPNPPTKWASVVMADASFSEEDSIQVKIGECSIEVKQGFHPLLLADVVKVLKTLC
;
A
#
# COMPACT_ATOMS: atom_id res chain seq x y z
N MET A 1 23.25 20.86 11.25
CA MET A 1 23.95 20.11 10.20
C MET A 1 23.19 20.29 8.89
N ASP A 2 23.82 20.95 7.92
CA ASP A 2 23.22 21.32 6.64
C ASP A 2 22.90 20.10 5.79
N LYS A 3 21.65 20.03 5.26
CA LYS A 3 21.16 18.91 4.43
C LYS A 3 22.04 18.64 3.20
N ASN A 4 22.78 19.64 2.71
CA ASN A 4 23.68 19.53 1.58
C ASN A 4 25.03 18.88 1.92
N GLY A 5 25.54 19.05 3.15
CA GLY A 5 26.80 18.44 3.57
C GLY A 5 26.69 16.92 3.66
N LEU A 6 25.58 16.44 4.24
CA LEU A 6 25.29 15.01 4.36
C LEU A 6 25.20 14.34 2.99
N ARG A 7 24.58 15.01 1.99
CA ARG A 7 24.47 14.47 0.64
C ARG A 7 25.84 14.23 -0.01
N ARG A 8 26.75 15.21 0.07
CA ARG A 8 28.11 15.09 -0.52
C ARG A 8 28.90 13.95 0.12
N GLU A 9 28.79 13.79 1.42
CA GLU A 9 29.43 12.69 2.15
C GLU A 9 28.93 11.33 1.66
N TRP A 10 27.61 11.19 1.46
CA TRP A 10 27.03 9.96 0.95
C TRP A 10 27.34 9.69 -0.52
N GLU A 11 27.48 10.73 -1.34
CA GLU A 11 27.95 10.60 -2.73
C GLU A 11 29.39 10.03 -2.78
N GLN A 12 30.30 10.53 -1.94
CA GLN A 12 31.66 10.01 -1.83
C GLN A 12 31.68 8.56 -1.35
N ARG A 13 30.88 8.24 -0.32
CA ARG A 13 30.75 6.86 0.21
C ARG A 13 30.23 5.89 -0.85
N ILE A 14 29.24 6.31 -1.64
CA ILE A 14 28.68 5.48 -2.73
C ILE A 14 29.70 5.31 -3.85
N ALA A 15 30.47 6.34 -4.21
CA ALA A 15 31.55 6.23 -5.18
C ALA A 15 32.62 5.20 -4.71
N ALA A 16 33.02 5.26 -3.45
CA ALA A 16 33.94 4.29 -2.85
C ALA A 16 33.35 2.86 -2.81
N TYR A 17 32.05 2.72 -2.51
CA TYR A 17 31.33 1.45 -2.61
C TYR A 17 31.36 0.88 -4.03
N ARG A 18 31.01 1.69 -5.03
CA ARG A 18 31.00 1.29 -6.45
C ARG A 18 32.39 0.89 -6.93
N ALA A 19 33.43 1.65 -6.55
CA ALA A 19 34.82 1.33 -6.88
C ALA A 19 35.34 0.06 -6.19
N SER A 20 34.79 -0.30 -5.02
CA SER A 20 35.25 -1.47 -4.27
C SER A 20 34.88 -2.82 -4.90
N GLY A 21 33.86 -2.87 -5.74
CA GLY A 21 33.33 -4.12 -6.31
C GLY A 21 32.76 -5.11 -5.29
N LEU A 22 32.65 -4.72 -4.02
CA LEU A 22 32.14 -5.55 -2.94
C LEU A 22 30.61 -5.58 -2.92
N THR A 23 30.04 -6.63 -2.33
CA THR A 23 28.61 -6.64 -2.02
C THR A 23 28.29 -5.63 -0.92
N GLN A 24 27.04 -5.14 -0.90
CA GLN A 24 26.59 -4.14 0.09
C GLN A 24 26.89 -4.57 1.52
N ALA A 25 26.64 -5.83 1.88
CA ALA A 25 26.88 -6.35 3.22
C ALA A 25 28.36 -6.27 3.62
N LYS A 26 29.28 -6.75 2.77
CA LYS A 26 30.73 -6.74 3.04
C LYS A 26 31.29 -5.32 3.10
N TRP A 27 30.81 -4.43 2.25
CA TRP A 27 31.24 -3.04 2.26
C TRP A 27 30.74 -2.30 3.50
N CYS A 28 29.48 -2.52 3.89
CA CYS A 28 28.89 -1.97 5.10
C CYS A 28 29.61 -2.44 6.37
N GLU A 29 29.93 -3.73 6.46
CA GLU A 29 30.70 -4.31 7.56
C GLU A 29 32.09 -3.66 7.68
N ARG A 30 32.82 -3.53 6.56
CA ARG A 30 34.17 -2.96 6.56
C ARG A 30 34.23 -1.46 6.85
N ASN A 31 33.19 -0.71 6.49
CA ASN A 31 33.16 0.75 6.65
C ASN A 31 32.29 1.21 7.85
N GLY A 32 31.77 0.28 8.65
CA GLY A 32 30.91 0.60 9.81
C GLY A 32 29.60 1.30 9.44
N VAL A 33 29.10 1.07 8.22
CA VAL A 33 27.88 1.71 7.71
C VAL A 33 26.71 0.73 7.82
N LYS A 34 25.54 1.19 8.27
CA LYS A 34 24.36 0.32 8.31
C LYS A 34 23.82 0.08 6.90
N VAL A 35 23.53 -1.18 6.55
CA VAL A 35 23.04 -1.58 5.21
C VAL A 35 21.81 -0.80 4.76
N HIS A 36 20.85 -0.56 5.66
CA HIS A 36 19.65 0.21 5.33
C HIS A 36 19.95 1.67 4.96
N GLN A 37 21.00 2.28 5.56
CA GLN A 37 21.41 3.64 5.22
C GLN A 37 22.03 3.67 3.83
N LEU A 38 22.91 2.71 3.51
CA LEU A 38 23.48 2.59 2.17
C LEU A 38 22.38 2.40 1.12
N LYS A 39 21.41 1.51 1.36
CA LYS A 39 20.28 1.28 0.46
C LYS A 39 19.42 2.53 0.27
N TYR A 40 19.13 3.25 1.36
CA TYR A 40 18.39 4.51 1.31
C TYR A 40 19.10 5.55 0.45
N TRP A 41 20.40 5.75 0.66
CA TRP A 41 21.18 6.75 -0.06
C TRP A 41 21.43 6.38 -1.52
N LEU A 42 21.61 5.10 -1.85
CA LEU A 42 21.61 4.62 -3.23
C LEU A 42 20.32 5.03 -3.95
N LYS A 43 19.16 4.68 -3.39
CA LYS A 43 17.85 5.05 -3.97
C LYS A 43 17.66 6.57 -4.06
N ARG A 44 18.10 7.31 -3.04
CA ARG A 44 17.94 8.78 -2.99
C ARG A 44 18.83 9.52 -3.97
N ILE A 45 20.06 9.06 -4.18
CA ILE A 45 21.01 9.68 -5.13
C ILE A 45 20.69 9.23 -6.56
N GLU A 46 20.39 7.95 -6.78
CA GLU A 46 19.97 7.43 -8.08
C GLU A 46 18.62 8.00 -8.52
N GLY A 47 17.64 8.08 -7.61
CA GLY A 47 16.35 8.72 -7.85
C GLY A 47 16.42 10.24 -8.04
N SER A 48 17.52 10.88 -7.64
CA SER A 48 17.77 12.31 -7.93
C SER A 48 18.39 12.52 -9.32
N ASN A 49 18.90 11.47 -9.96
CA ASN A 49 19.38 11.47 -11.36
C ASN A 49 18.33 10.92 -12.34
N ALA A 50 17.26 10.27 -11.83
CA ALA A 50 16.08 10.02 -12.63
C ALA A 50 15.51 11.37 -13.05
N THR A 51 15.26 11.53 -14.35
CA THR A 51 14.42 12.60 -14.90
C THR A 51 13.23 12.82 -13.98
N PRO A 52 12.79 14.07 -13.74
CA PRO A 52 11.64 14.32 -12.88
C PRO A 52 10.52 13.41 -13.37
N ASN A 53 10.19 12.42 -12.54
CA ASN A 53 9.10 11.50 -12.81
C ASN A 53 7.92 12.42 -13.18
N PRO A 54 7.23 12.20 -14.32
CA PRO A 54 6.11 13.05 -14.68
C PRO A 54 5.24 13.20 -13.43
N PRO A 55 4.87 14.43 -13.03
CA PRO A 55 4.19 14.67 -11.78
C PRO A 55 3.09 13.64 -11.68
N THR A 56 3.13 12.84 -10.59
CA THR A 56 2.20 11.73 -10.39
C THR A 56 0.83 12.26 -10.74
N LYS A 57 0.29 11.82 -11.89
CA LYS A 57 -1.00 12.28 -12.37
C LYS A 57 -1.99 11.59 -11.47
N TRP A 58 -2.29 12.21 -10.34
CA TRP A 58 -3.38 11.81 -9.48
C TRP A 58 -4.62 11.89 -10.35
N ALA A 59 -5.08 10.73 -10.83
CA ALA A 59 -6.38 10.65 -11.45
C ALA A 59 -7.38 10.97 -10.34
N SER A 60 -8.11 12.07 -10.51
CA SER A 60 -9.23 12.37 -9.63
C SER A 60 -10.25 11.25 -9.85
N VAL A 61 -10.33 10.33 -8.89
CA VAL A 61 -11.46 9.42 -8.83
C VAL A 61 -12.62 10.30 -8.41
N VAL A 62 -13.44 10.68 -9.38
CA VAL A 62 -14.80 11.09 -9.08
C VAL A 62 -15.41 9.86 -8.42
N MET A 63 -15.48 9.86 -7.09
CA MET A 63 -16.53 9.08 -6.46
C MET A 63 -17.77 9.69 -7.07
N ALA A 64 -18.40 8.98 -8.01
CA ALA A 64 -19.80 9.23 -8.26
C ALA A 64 -20.38 9.25 -6.86
N ASP A 65 -20.88 10.41 -6.43
CA ASP A 65 -21.70 10.47 -5.23
C ASP A 65 -22.58 9.24 -5.36
N ALA A 66 -22.47 8.34 -4.40
CA ALA A 66 -23.43 7.26 -4.27
C ALA A 66 -24.73 7.98 -3.95
N SER A 67 -25.35 8.55 -4.98
CA SER A 67 -26.78 8.72 -5.06
C SER A 67 -27.28 7.37 -4.62
N PHE A 68 -27.94 7.35 -3.46
CA PHE A 68 -28.68 6.23 -2.93
C PHE A 68 -29.56 5.72 -4.07
N SER A 69 -28.99 4.82 -4.85
CA SER A 69 -29.59 4.15 -5.99
C SER A 69 -30.10 2.83 -5.43
N GLU A 70 -30.99 2.18 -6.14
CA GLU A 70 -31.73 0.97 -5.72
C GLU A 70 -30.83 -0.28 -5.43
N GLU A 71 -29.54 -0.05 -5.21
CA GLU A 71 -28.40 -0.95 -5.06
C GLU A 71 -27.87 -1.04 -3.61
N ASP A 72 -28.44 -0.31 -2.65
CA ASP A 72 -28.12 -0.48 -1.22
C ASP A 72 -28.70 -1.80 -0.70
N SER A 73 -27.95 -2.87 -0.95
CA SER A 73 -28.25 -4.21 -0.45
C SER A 73 -27.13 -4.72 0.47
N ILE A 74 -27.51 -5.53 1.44
CA ILE A 74 -26.59 -6.24 2.32
C ILE A 74 -26.72 -7.73 2.01
N GLN A 75 -25.58 -8.38 1.77
CA GLN A 75 -25.52 -9.83 1.58
C GLN A 75 -25.28 -10.53 2.92
N VAL A 76 -26.19 -11.44 3.29
CA VAL A 76 -26.11 -12.27 4.49
C VAL A 76 -25.79 -13.71 4.09
N LYS A 77 -24.76 -14.31 4.68
CA LYS A 77 -24.37 -15.71 4.44
C LYS A 77 -24.59 -16.58 5.68
N ILE A 78 -25.24 -17.73 5.51
CA ILE A 78 -25.50 -18.73 6.56
C ILE A 78 -25.20 -20.11 5.98
N GLY A 79 -24.13 -20.77 6.45
CA GLY A 79 -23.67 -22.02 5.85
C GLY A 79 -23.37 -21.84 4.36
N GLU A 80 -24.02 -22.66 3.52
CA GLU A 80 -23.93 -22.58 2.05
C GLU A 80 -24.96 -21.62 1.44
N CYS A 81 -25.89 -21.08 2.22
CA CYS A 81 -26.93 -20.17 1.76
C CYS A 81 -26.46 -18.70 1.77
N SER A 82 -26.89 -17.95 0.76
CA SER A 82 -26.66 -16.51 0.65
C SER A 82 -27.97 -15.78 0.37
N ILE A 83 -28.25 -14.70 1.10
CA ILE A 83 -29.46 -13.89 0.99
C ILE A 83 -29.04 -12.46 0.71
N GLU A 84 -29.60 -11.86 -0.34
CA GLU A 84 -29.46 -10.43 -0.62
C GLU A 84 -30.64 -9.68 0.01
N VAL A 85 -30.34 -8.69 0.85
CA VAL A 85 -31.32 -7.89 1.59
C VAL A 85 -31.27 -6.46 1.09
N LYS A 86 -32.31 -6.02 0.38
CA LYS A 86 -32.43 -4.64 -0.11
C LYS A 86 -33.08 -3.73 0.93
N GLN A 87 -32.88 -2.42 0.81
CA GLN A 87 -33.65 -1.44 1.58
C GLN A 87 -35.16 -1.63 1.38
N GLY A 88 -35.95 -1.38 2.43
CA GLY A 88 -37.41 -1.57 2.42
C GLY A 88 -37.88 -3.01 2.68
N PHE A 89 -36.97 -3.93 3.01
CA PHE A 89 -37.34 -5.29 3.41
C PHE A 89 -38.19 -5.33 4.68
N HIS A 90 -38.99 -6.38 4.84
CA HIS A 90 -39.81 -6.58 6.03
C HIS A 90 -38.99 -7.30 7.13
N PRO A 91 -38.66 -6.67 8.27
CA PRO A 91 -37.73 -7.23 9.24
C PRO A 91 -38.18 -8.55 9.86
N LEU A 92 -39.48 -8.68 10.16
CA LEU A 92 -40.04 -9.90 10.73
C LEU A 92 -39.96 -11.08 9.75
N LEU A 93 -40.16 -10.84 8.46
CA LEU A 93 -40.11 -11.88 7.44
C LEU A 93 -38.67 -12.38 7.26
N LEU A 94 -37.70 -11.46 7.21
CA LEU A 94 -36.29 -11.84 7.14
C LEU A 94 -35.87 -12.64 8.39
N ALA A 95 -36.32 -12.22 9.58
CA ALA A 95 -36.01 -12.93 10.82
C ALA A 95 -36.55 -14.37 10.80
N ASP A 96 -37.77 -14.59 10.29
CA ASP A 96 -38.36 -15.92 10.21
C ASP A 96 -37.65 -16.79 9.17
N VAL A 97 -37.28 -16.23 8.01
CA VAL A 97 -36.46 -16.93 7.01
C VAL A 97 -35.11 -17.36 7.60
N VAL A 98 -34.42 -16.45 8.30
CA VAL A 98 -33.12 -16.72 8.93
C VAL A 98 -33.24 -17.78 10.02
N LYS A 99 -34.31 -17.79 10.82
CA LYS A 99 -34.56 -18.84 11.84
C LYS A 99 -34.72 -20.22 11.19
N VAL A 100 -35.51 -20.32 10.11
CA VAL A 100 -35.70 -21.60 9.40
C VAL A 100 -34.38 -22.09 8.83
N LEU A 101 -33.61 -21.22 8.17
CA LEU A 101 -32.31 -21.59 7.61
C LEU A 101 -31.32 -22.06 8.69
N LYS A 102 -31.32 -21.42 9.87
CA LYS A 102 -30.51 -21.87 11.02
C LYS A 102 -30.90 -23.25 11.56
N THR A 103 -32.13 -23.73 11.32
CA THR A 103 -32.53 -25.08 11.74
C THR A 103 -32.20 -26.16 10.72
N LEU A 104 -31.94 -25.77 9.46
CA LEU A 104 -31.67 -26.68 8.34
C LEU A 104 -30.17 -26.80 8.02
N CYS A 105 -29.37 -25.79 8.40
CA CYS A 105 -27.91 -25.75 8.29
C CYS A 105 -27.26 -25.98 9.66
#